data_AF-A0A1G3G4Y3-F1
#
_entry.id   AF-A0A1G3G4Y3-F1
#
_cell.length_a   1.000
_cell.length_b   1.000
_cell.length_c   1.000
_cell.angle_alpha   90.00
_cell.angle_beta   90.00
_cell.angle_gamma   90.00
#
_symmetry.space_group_name_H-M   'P 1'
#
loop_
_entity.id
_entity.type
_entity.pdbx_description
1 polymer ?
#
loop_
_entity_poly.entity_id
_entity_poly.type
_entity_poly.pdbx_seq_one_letter_code
_entity_poly.pdbx_strand_id
1 'polypeptide(L)'
;MSVDGEMGRPKKNEDEMRSKWAVLNPTREERATIAAYAAEVGLGVSTYLIACGLRRPPSPRQDWQRILLRQQQLATFLEDIATDIADRTSPLDAGLLLLSLLRIESRIDGLLPHYHQAGRDEEGDAC
;
A
#
# COMPACT_ATOMS: atom_id res chain seq x y z
N MET A 1 -8.27 56.99 -37.06
CA MET A 1 -9.52 56.31 -36.70
C MET A 1 -9.52 55.01 -37.49
N SER A 2 -9.51 53.81 -36.94
CA SER A 2 -9.59 53.31 -35.57
C SER A 2 -8.79 52.00 -35.57
N VAL A 3 -7.95 51.79 -34.56
CA VAL A 3 -7.32 50.48 -34.34
C VAL A 3 -8.30 49.76 -33.43
N ASP A 4 -9.15 48.91 -34.01
CA ASP A 4 -10.02 48.01 -33.25
C ASP A 4 -9.11 47.03 -32.51
N GLY A 5 -8.82 47.39 -31.26
CA GLY A 5 -8.17 46.53 -30.29
C GLY A 5 -9.06 45.34 -30.01
N GLU A 6 -8.83 44.26 -30.74
CA GLU A 6 -9.33 42.94 -30.42
C GLU A 6 -8.78 42.57 -29.04
N MET A 7 -9.58 42.85 -28.00
CA MET A 7 -9.34 42.41 -26.62
C MET A 7 -9.47 40.89 -26.58
N GLY A 8 -8.46 40.20 -27.10
CA GLY A 8 -8.32 38.76 -27.02
C GLY A 8 -8.45 38.37 -25.56
N ARG A 9 -9.47 37.56 -25.26
CA ARG A 9 -9.74 37.01 -23.92
C ARG A 9 -8.42 36.51 -23.33
N PRO A 10 -7.99 36.96 -22.14
CA PRO A 10 -6.72 36.54 -21.56
C PRO A 10 -6.66 35.01 -21.51
N LYS A 11 -5.65 34.45 -22.18
CA LYS A 11 -5.45 33.01 -22.29
C LYS A 11 -5.09 32.49 -20.90
N LYS A 12 -5.88 31.54 -20.39
CA LYS A 12 -5.74 31.00 -19.03
C LYS A 12 -4.32 30.43 -18.85
N ASN A 13 -3.62 30.83 -17.79
CA ASN A 13 -2.25 30.39 -17.50
C ASN A 13 -2.20 28.86 -17.34
N GLU A 14 -1.11 28.20 -17.75
CA GLU A 14 -0.97 26.73 -17.65
C GLU A 14 -1.10 26.21 -16.21
N ASP A 15 -0.72 27.02 -15.22
CA ASP A 15 -0.92 26.72 -13.80
C ASP A 15 -2.41 26.66 -13.39
N GLU A 16 -3.25 27.50 -14.00
CA GLU A 16 -4.70 27.45 -13.80
C GLU A 16 -5.35 26.26 -14.54
N MET A 17 -4.71 25.75 -15.61
CA MET A 17 -5.19 24.58 -16.35
C MET A 17 -4.94 23.26 -15.59
N ARG A 18 -4.00 23.23 -14.64
CA ARG A 18 -3.69 22.02 -13.85
C ARG A 18 -4.62 21.79 -12.65
N SER A 19 -5.51 22.72 -12.33
CA SER A 19 -6.47 22.56 -11.23
C SER A 19 -7.66 21.68 -11.62
N LYS A 20 -7.44 20.36 -11.68
CA LYS A 20 -8.55 19.40 -11.63
C LYS A 20 -9.12 19.41 -10.21
N TRP A 21 -10.26 20.07 -10.04
CA TRP A 21 -10.98 20.05 -8.77
C TRP A 21 -11.73 18.72 -8.63
N ALA A 22 -11.41 17.97 -7.58
CA ALA A 22 -12.19 16.82 -7.16
C ALA A 22 -13.09 17.25 -6.00
N VAL A 23 -14.40 17.01 -6.12
CA VAL A 23 -15.36 17.28 -5.06
C VAL A 23 -15.59 15.98 -4.28
N LEU A 24 -15.34 16.03 -2.98
CA LEU A 24 -15.71 14.97 -2.05
C LEU A 24 -17.04 15.36 -1.38
N ASN A 25 -18.00 14.44 -1.34
CA ASN A 25 -19.29 14.62 -0.67
C ASN A 25 -19.39 13.71 0.58
N PRO A 26 -18.63 14.01 1.65
CA PRO A 26 -18.64 13.19 2.85
C PRO A 26 -19.91 13.40 3.69
N THR A 27 -20.32 12.33 4.37
CA THR A 27 -21.34 12.39 5.42
C THR A 27 -20.87 13.23 6.61
N ARG A 28 -21.77 13.50 7.57
CA ARG A 28 -21.42 14.24 8.78
C ARG A 28 -20.39 13.49 9.63
N GLU A 29 -20.53 12.17 9.72
CA GLU A 29 -19.64 11.30 10.50
C GLU A 29 -18.25 11.24 9.87
N GLU A 30 -18.17 11.05 8.55
CA GLU A 30 -16.90 11.06 7.82
C GLU A 30 -16.16 12.39 7.97
N ARG A 31 -16.88 13.52 7.96
CA ARG A 31 -16.26 14.84 8.19
C ARG A 31 -15.66 14.97 9.59
N ALA A 32 -16.35 14.49 10.61
CA ALA A 32 -15.83 14.51 11.97
C ALA A 32 -14.57 13.65 12.09
N THR A 33 -14.59 12.46 11.49
CA THR A 33 -13.44 11.54 11.44
C THR A 33 -12.25 12.13 10.71
N ILE A 34 -12.45 12.75 9.53
CA ILE A 34 -11.38 13.42 8.78
C ILE A 34 -10.79 14.58 9.58
N ALA A 35 -11.62 15.36 10.27
CA ALA A 35 -11.16 16.47 11.10
C ALA A 35 -10.34 15.98 12.30
N ALA A 36 -10.75 14.88 12.94
CA ALA A 36 -9.99 14.26 14.03
C ALA A 36 -8.60 13.79 13.57
N TYR A 37 -8.53 13.05 12.45
CA TYR A 37 -7.24 12.60 11.91
C TYR A 37 -6.34 13.76 11.45
N ALA A 38 -6.93 14.80 10.86
CA ALA A 38 -6.17 15.99 10.49
C ALA A 38 -5.57 16.66 11.74
N ALA A 39 -6.34 16.75 12.83
CA ALA A 39 -5.88 17.32 14.10
C ALA A 39 -4.78 16.48 14.77
N GLU A 40 -4.90 15.15 14.77
CA GLU A 40 -3.88 14.24 15.33
C GLU A 40 -2.51 14.42 14.66
N VAL A 41 -2.50 14.69 13.35
CA VAL A 41 -1.28 14.90 12.57
C VAL A 41 -0.88 16.39 12.51
N GLY A 42 -1.63 17.28 13.17
CA GLY A 42 -1.37 18.71 13.23
C GLY A 42 -1.56 19.45 11.90
N LEU A 43 -2.37 18.90 10.99
CA LEU A 43 -2.64 19.46 9.67
C LEU A 43 -4.05 20.04 9.56
N GLY A 44 -4.22 21.05 8.70
CA GLY A 44 -5.55 21.48 8.27
C GLY A 44 -6.20 20.41 7.38
N VAL A 45 -7.54 20.29 7.41
CA VAL A 45 -8.31 19.25 6.70
C VAL A 45 -7.97 19.17 5.20
N SER A 46 -7.90 20.31 4.50
CA SER A 46 -7.57 20.33 3.07
C SER A 46 -6.15 19.83 2.79
N THR A 47 -5.17 20.27 3.61
CA THR A 47 -3.78 19.82 3.51
C THR A 47 -3.65 18.33 3.81
N TYR A 48 -4.39 17.86 4.81
CA TYR A 48 -4.46 16.44 5.16
C TYR A 48 -4.99 15.61 3.98
N LEU A 49 -6.11 16.01 3.36
CA LEU A 49 -6.67 15.30 2.21
C LEU A 49 -5.73 15.27 1.00
N ILE A 50 -5.04 16.37 0.72
CA ILE A 50 -4.02 16.41 -0.34
C ILE A 50 -2.86 15.48 -0.01
N ALA A 51 -2.36 15.52 1.23
CA ALA A 51 -1.29 14.63 1.68
C ALA A 51 -1.68 13.15 1.57
N CYS A 52 -2.91 12.80 1.94
CA CYS A 52 -3.46 11.45 1.77
C CYS A 52 -3.60 11.08 0.28
N GLY A 53 -4.06 11.97 -0.59
CA GLY A 53 -4.18 11.70 -2.02
C GLY A 53 -2.83 11.56 -2.74
N LEU A 54 -1.81 12.28 -2.28
CA LEU A 54 -0.44 12.17 -2.79
C LEU A 54 0.28 10.93 -2.28
N ARG A 55 -0.04 10.49 -1.06
CA ARG A 55 0.31 9.16 -0.56
C ARG A 55 -0.52 8.15 -1.33
N ARG A 56 -0.09 7.82 -2.56
CA ARG A 56 -0.65 6.70 -3.32
C ARG A 56 -0.76 5.51 -2.36
N PRO A 57 -1.98 5.02 -2.03
CA PRO A 57 -2.06 3.74 -1.37
C PRO A 57 -1.34 2.75 -2.29
N PRO A 58 -0.47 1.90 -1.75
CA PRO A 58 0.17 0.90 -2.57
C PRO A 58 -0.94 0.13 -3.30
N SER A 59 -0.80 -0.01 -4.62
CA SER A 59 -1.78 -0.76 -5.37
C SER A 59 -1.83 -2.19 -4.81
N PRO A 60 -3.00 -2.83 -4.67
CA PRO A 60 -3.10 -4.20 -4.17
C PRO A 60 -2.18 -5.18 -4.92
N ARG A 61 -1.88 -4.88 -6.20
CA ARG A 61 -0.94 -5.64 -7.04
C ARG A 61 0.55 -5.47 -6.64
N GLN A 62 0.95 -4.30 -6.18
CA GLN A 62 2.34 -4.07 -5.77
C GLN A 62 2.60 -4.58 -4.34
N ASP A 63 1.57 -4.60 -3.50
CA ASP A 63 1.68 -5.16 -2.15
C ASP A 63 1.92 -6.66 -2.15
N TRP A 64 1.22 -7.44 -2.99
CA TRP A 64 1.47 -8.89 -3.03
C TRP A 64 2.88 -9.23 -3.50
N GLN A 65 3.39 -8.54 -4.54
CA GLN A 65 4.75 -8.77 -5.05
C GLN A 65 5.79 -8.47 -3.96
N ARG A 66 5.58 -7.38 -3.24
CA ARG A 66 6.46 -6.96 -2.14
C ARG A 66 6.37 -7.92 -0.95
N ILE A 67 5.18 -8.43 -0.64
CA ILE A 67 4.97 -9.43 0.41
C ILE A 67 5.67 -10.75 0.07
N LEU A 68 5.47 -11.26 -1.16
CA LEU A 68 6.14 -12.49 -1.61
C LEU A 68 7.67 -12.33 -1.63
N LEU A 69 8.19 -11.20 -2.11
CA LEU A 69 9.63 -10.94 -2.09
C LEU A 69 10.19 -10.93 -0.67
N ARG A 70 9.48 -10.30 0.27
CA ARG A 70 9.88 -10.29 1.69
C ARG A 70 9.81 -11.66 2.34
N GLN A 71 8.85 -12.50 1.95
CA GLN A 71 8.77 -13.88 2.43
C GLN A 71 9.92 -14.73 1.90
N GLN A 72 10.26 -14.61 0.62
CA GLN A 72 11.41 -15.32 0.06
C GLN A 72 12.70 -14.93 0.80
N GLN A 73 12.88 -13.64 1.10
CA GLN A 73 14.01 -13.17 1.90
C GLN A 73 14.01 -13.74 3.32
N LEU A 74 12.85 -13.82 3.98
CA LEU A 74 12.72 -14.43 5.30
C LEU A 74 13.06 -15.92 5.27
N ALA A 75 12.58 -16.66 4.28
CA ALA A 75 12.90 -18.08 4.12
C ALA A 75 14.42 -18.30 3.98
N THR A 76 15.08 -17.50 3.14
CA THR A 76 16.55 -17.56 3.00
C THR A 76 17.26 -17.26 4.32
N PHE A 77 16.85 -16.23 5.07
CA PHE A 77 17.46 -15.93 6.37
C PHE A 77 17.24 -17.05 7.40
N LEU A 78 16.07 -17.69 7.40
CA LEU A 78 15.81 -18.82 8.30
C LEU A 78 16.68 -20.04 7.95
N GLU A 79 16.91 -20.29 6.65
CA GLU A 79 17.79 -21.35 6.17
C GLU A 79 19.27 -21.08 6.52
N ASP A 80 19.72 -19.84 6.37
CA ASP A 80 21.07 -19.41 6.80
C ASP A 80 21.26 -19.61 8.31
N ILE A 81 20.27 -19.20 9.11
CA ILE A 81 20.28 -19.38 10.57
C ILE A 81 20.29 -20.86 10.95
N ALA A 82 19.46 -21.68 10.29
CA ALA A 82 19.44 -23.13 10.49
C ALA A 82 20.80 -23.76 10.23
N THR A 83 21.47 -23.35 9.16
CA THR A 83 22.81 -23.84 8.77
C THR A 83 23.87 -23.42 9.79
N ASP A 84 23.89 -22.16 10.21
CA ASP A 84 24.87 -21.66 11.19
C ASP A 84 24.69 -22.31 12.57
N ILE A 85 23.44 -22.64 12.94
CA ILE A 85 23.12 -23.37 14.18
C ILE A 85 23.58 -24.82 14.11
N ALA A 86 23.39 -25.49 12.97
CA ALA A 86 23.83 -26.87 12.77
C ALA A 86 25.36 -26.99 12.87
N ASP A 87 26.10 -25.97 12.41
CA ASP A 87 27.57 -25.97 12.41
C ASP A 87 28.20 -25.65 13.78
N ARG A 88 27.51 -24.88 14.64
CA ARG A 88 28.10 -24.31 15.86
C ARG A 88 27.56 -24.85 17.17
N THR A 89 26.51 -25.67 17.14
CA THR A 89 25.75 -26.01 18.36
C THR A 89 25.75 -27.51 18.64
N SER A 90 25.58 -27.85 19.92
CA SER A 90 25.26 -29.22 20.35
C SER A 90 24.06 -29.77 19.55
N PRO A 91 24.05 -31.06 19.15
CA PRO A 91 22.99 -31.64 18.31
C PRO A 91 21.59 -31.50 18.91
N LEU A 92 21.47 -31.53 20.24
CA LEU A 92 20.20 -31.39 20.95
C LEU A 92 19.65 -29.96 20.85
N ASP A 93 20.52 -28.96 21.01
CA ASP A 93 20.14 -27.55 20.94
C ASP A 93 19.84 -27.13 19.50
N ALA A 94 20.59 -27.67 18.53
CA ALA A 94 20.32 -27.47 17.11
C ALA A 94 18.93 -28.01 16.72
N GLY A 95 18.52 -29.17 17.24
CA GLY A 95 17.18 -29.72 17.01
C GLY A 95 16.05 -28.84 17.55
N LEU A 96 16.20 -28.29 18.76
CA LEU A 96 15.21 -27.39 19.36
C LEU A 96 15.09 -26.06 18.59
N LEU A 97 16.21 -25.56 18.09
CA LEU A 97 16.27 -24.34 17.27
C LEU A 97 15.63 -24.55 15.90
N LEU A 98 15.91 -25.67 15.22
CA LEU A 98 15.28 -26.01 13.95
C LEU A 98 13.75 -26.13 14.08
N LEU A 99 13.25 -26.74 15.15
CA LEU A 99 11.80 -26.82 15.42
C LEU A 99 11.15 -25.45 15.64
N SER A 100 11.87 -24.52 16.28
CA SER A 100 11.37 -23.16 16.47
C SER A 100 11.37 -22.34 15.18
N LEU A 101 12.35 -22.56 14.28
CA LEU A 101 12.36 -21.98 12.94
C LEU A 101 11.19 -22.48 12.08
N LEU A 102 10.92 -23.80 12.06
CA LEU A 102 9.75 -24.40 11.37
C LEU A 102 8.42 -23.83 11.87
N ARG A 103 8.31 -23.57 13.18
CA ARG A 103 7.11 -22.96 13.76
C ARG A 103 6.94 -21.49 13.35
N ILE A 104 8.03 -20.77 13.13
CA ILE A 104 8.00 -19.40 12.61
C ILE A 104 7.59 -19.41 11.13
N GLU A 105 8.16 -20.31 10.33
CA GLU A 105 7.83 -20.49 8.91
C GLU A 105 6.34 -20.77 8.70
N SER A 106 5.80 -21.81 9.36
CA SER A 106 4.36 -22.14 9.29
C SER A 106 3.42 -21.00 9.71
N ARG A 107 3.85 -20.15 10.65
CA ARG A 107 3.06 -18.99 11.10
C ARG A 107 3.12 -17.84 10.09
N ILE A 108 4.23 -17.68 9.38
CA ILE A 108 4.38 -16.72 8.28
C ILE A 108 3.50 -17.13 7.10
N ASP A 109 3.47 -18.43 6.76
CA ASP A 109 2.64 -18.95 5.68
C ASP A 109 1.14 -18.81 5.97
N GLY A 110 0.72 -19.08 7.21
CA GLY A 110 -0.67 -18.94 7.64
C GLY A 110 -1.20 -17.51 7.70
N LEU A 111 -0.34 -16.48 7.61
CA LEU A 111 -0.75 -15.07 7.60
C LEU A 111 -1.10 -14.56 6.20
N LEU A 112 -0.87 -15.34 5.14
CA LEU A 112 -1.27 -14.99 3.79
C LEU A 112 -2.77 -15.23 3.58
N PRO A 113 -3.52 -14.25 3.05
CA PRO A 113 -4.87 -14.49 2.56
C PRO A 113 -4.81 -15.47 1.39
N HIS A 114 -5.73 -16.44 1.36
CA HIS A 114 -5.94 -17.35 0.23
C HIS A 114 -6.40 -16.59 -1.03
N TYR A 115 -5.49 -15.87 -1.69
CA TYR A 115 -5.76 -15.17 -2.96
C TYR A 115 -5.93 -16.11 -4.16
N HIS A 116 -5.83 -17.43 -3.95
CA HIS A 116 -5.81 -18.41 -5.03
C HIS A 116 -7.20 -18.82 -5.57
N GLN A 117 -8.30 -18.25 -5.06
CA GLN A 117 -9.66 -18.62 -5.50
C GLN A 117 -10.44 -17.55 -6.28
N ALA A 118 -10.08 -16.27 -6.22
CA ALA A 118 -10.92 -15.21 -6.82
C ALA A 118 -10.77 -15.00 -8.35
N GLY A 119 -9.96 -15.82 -9.03
CA GLY A 119 -9.65 -15.65 -10.46
C GLY A 119 -10.27 -16.69 -11.40
N ARG A 120 -11.12 -17.60 -10.91
CA ARG A 120 -11.63 -18.72 -11.72
C ARG A 120 -13.15 -18.75 -11.88
N ASP A 121 -13.88 -17.84 -11.23
CA ASP A 121 -15.35 -17.86 -11.20
C ASP A 121 -16.01 -16.83 -12.15
N GLU A 122 -15.26 -15.96 -12.82
CA GLU A 122 -15.85 -14.94 -13.73
C GLU A 122 -15.73 -15.27 -15.23
N GLU A 123 -15.21 -16.44 -15.62
CA GLU A 123 -15.06 -16.82 -17.03
C GLU A 123 -16.09 -17.85 -17.51
N GLY A 124 -17.21 -17.95 -16.79
CA GLY A 124 -18.26 -18.95 -17.01
C GLY A 124 -19.68 -18.44 -16.89
N ASP A 125 -19.98 -17.19 -17.29
CA ASP A 125 -21.36 -16.81 -17.61
C ASP A 125 -21.39 -15.60 -18.54
N ALA A 126 -21.24 -15.84 -19.84
CA ALA A 126 -21.68 -14.93 -20.88
C ALA A 126 -22.51 -15.76 -21.86
N CYS A 127 -23.83 -15.53 -21.82
CA CYS A 127 -24.83 -16.06 -22.74
C CYS A 127 -24.52 -15.71 -24.20
#